data_AF-A0A956D4R0-F1
#
_entry.id   AF-A0A956D4R0-F1
#
_cell.length_a   1.000
_cell.length_b   1.000
_cell.length_c   1.000
_cell.angle_alpha   90.00
_cell.angle_beta   90.00
_cell.angle_gamma   90.00
#
_symmetry.space_group_name_H-M   'P 1'
#
loop_
_entity.id
_entity.type
_entity.pdbx_description
1 polymer ?
#
loop_
_entity_poly.entity_id
_entity_poly.type
_entity_poly.pdbx_seq_one_letter_code
_entity_poly.pdbx_strand_id
1 'polypeptide(L)'
;MKQSHKTLLLWVLLILMFVAIYQLVTNEDPPRNVDYSDFVTAVENGHVESVEIRPHDLTTDIQFVYVDDNERRETRTTDANSRSVPGLEEMLRQHGIQYRNEEADSNGMWTSVLVTWLPMIFLLVIFFFFMRQLQASGGKAMSFGKSRARLLNESQNKVTFADVAGVDEAKDDCEEIIAFLKDPKKFQRLGGRIPKG
;
A
#
# COMPACT_ATOMS: atom_id res chain seq x y z
N MET A 1 8.40 16.49 -17.63
CA MET A 1 7.26 15.84 -16.94
C MET A 1 7.11 16.45 -15.55
N LYS A 2 5.93 17.00 -15.22
CA LYS A 2 5.64 17.55 -13.88
C LYS A 2 6.01 16.50 -12.83
N GLN A 3 6.67 16.91 -11.73
CA GLN A 3 7.22 15.99 -10.71
C GLN A 3 6.21 14.93 -10.26
N SER A 4 4.92 15.28 -10.19
CA SER A 4 3.81 14.38 -9.85
C SER A 4 3.62 13.18 -10.79
N HIS A 5 3.99 13.27 -12.07
CA HIS A 5 3.87 12.13 -12.99
C HIS A 5 5.00 11.13 -12.82
N LYS A 6 6.18 11.58 -12.37
CA LYS A 6 7.30 10.69 -12.06
C LYS A 6 7.01 9.85 -10.83
N THR A 7 6.41 10.43 -9.79
CA THR A 7 5.96 9.71 -8.60
C THR A 7 4.82 8.74 -8.93
N LEU A 8 3.83 9.15 -9.72
CA LEU A 8 2.75 8.26 -10.16
C LEU A 8 3.26 7.08 -11.01
N LEU A 9 4.18 7.31 -11.94
CA LEU A 9 4.80 6.25 -12.75
C LEU A 9 5.58 5.25 -11.89
N LEU A 10 6.32 5.74 -10.90
CA LEU A 10 7.09 4.90 -9.98
C LEU A 10 6.14 4.00 -9.16
N TRP A 11 5.01 4.55 -8.71
CA TRP A 11 3.96 3.79 -8.02
C TRP A 11 3.31 2.72 -8.89
N VAL A 12 2.93 3.06 -10.11
CA VAL A 12 2.35 2.12 -11.07
C VAL A 12 3.33 0.98 -11.34
N LEU A 13 4.62 1.30 -11.56
CA LEU A 13 5.66 0.31 -11.80
C LEU A 13 5.87 -0.62 -10.60
N LEU A 14 5.82 -0.09 -9.38
CA LEU A 14 6.00 -0.88 -8.16
C LEU A 14 4.83 -1.85 -7.93
N ILE A 15 3.59 -1.38 -8.17
CA ILE A 15 2.39 -2.24 -8.12
C ILE A 15 2.47 -3.32 -9.20
N LEU A 16 2.86 -2.96 -10.43
CA LEU A 16 3.01 -3.91 -11.54
C LEU A 16 4.07 -4.97 -11.23
N MET A 17 5.20 -4.57 -10.64
CA MET A 17 6.26 -5.47 -10.21
C MET A 17 5.77 -6.43 -9.12
N PHE A 18 5.01 -5.93 -8.15
CA PHE A 18 4.45 -6.76 -7.08
C PHE A 18 3.42 -7.77 -7.63
N VAL A 19 2.55 -7.35 -8.54
CA VAL A 19 1.59 -8.25 -9.22
C VAL A 19 2.32 -9.29 -10.06
N ALA A 20 3.39 -8.92 -10.76
CA ALA A 20 4.18 -9.86 -11.55
C ALA A 20 4.87 -10.91 -10.67
N ILE A 21 5.45 -10.49 -9.53
CA ILE A 21 6.04 -11.42 -8.56
C ILE A 21 4.95 -12.30 -7.95
N TYR A 22 3.81 -11.74 -7.58
CA TYR A 22 2.68 -12.50 -7.04
C TYR A 22 2.21 -13.57 -8.03
N GLN A 23 2.04 -13.23 -9.31
CA GLN A 23 1.71 -14.23 -10.33
C GLN A 23 2.81 -15.28 -10.54
N LEU A 24 4.09 -14.89 -10.51
CA LEU A 24 5.19 -15.84 -10.61
C LEU A 24 5.24 -16.83 -9.43
N VAL A 25 4.86 -16.39 -8.23
CA VAL A 25 4.86 -17.22 -7.02
C VAL A 25 3.58 -18.05 -6.88
N THR A 26 2.44 -17.55 -7.35
CA THR A 26 1.12 -18.19 -7.21
C THR A 26 0.66 -18.93 -8.48
N ASN A 27 1.54 -19.13 -9.47
CA ASN A 27 1.27 -19.95 -10.67
C ASN A 27 1.18 -21.46 -10.39
N GLU A 28 0.71 -21.85 -9.20
CA GLU A 28 0.30 -23.23 -8.95
C GLU A 28 -1.18 -23.33 -9.36
N ASP A 29 -1.47 -24.19 -10.34
CA ASP A 29 -2.85 -24.49 -10.71
C ASP A 29 -3.62 -24.90 -9.44
N PRO A 30 -4.77 -24.29 -9.15
CA PRO A 30 -5.53 -24.64 -7.95
C PRO A 30 -5.86 -26.13 -8.02
N PRO A 31 -5.55 -26.91 -6.96
CA PRO A 31 -5.71 -28.34 -7.00
C PRO A 31 -7.17 -28.69 -7.29
N ARG A 32 -7.37 -29.60 -8.25
CA ARG A 32 -8.72 -30.02 -8.64
C ARG A 32 -9.30 -30.88 -7.53
N ASN A 33 -10.43 -30.45 -6.98
CA ASN A 33 -11.13 -31.22 -5.95
C ASN A 33 -11.81 -32.44 -6.60
N VAL A 34 -11.60 -33.62 -6.03
CA VAL A 34 -12.14 -34.90 -6.48
C VAL A 34 -12.69 -35.71 -5.30
N ASP A 35 -13.70 -36.52 -5.57
CA ASP A 35 -14.31 -37.36 -4.54
C ASP A 35 -13.31 -38.41 -4.03
N TYR A 36 -13.44 -38.79 -2.76
CA TYR A 36 -12.57 -39.79 -2.14
C TYR A 36 -12.60 -41.14 -2.88
N SER A 37 -13.76 -41.51 -3.44
CA SER A 37 -13.89 -42.70 -4.28
C SER A 37 -13.02 -42.64 -5.53
N ASP A 38 -12.94 -41.47 -6.18
CA ASP A 38 -12.15 -41.29 -7.40
C ASP A 38 -10.66 -41.38 -7.09
N PHE A 39 -10.25 -40.89 -5.92
CA PHE A 39 -8.89 -41.08 -5.42
C PHE A 39 -8.56 -42.55 -5.19
N VAL A 40 -9.43 -43.32 -4.52
CA VAL A 40 -9.21 -44.76 -4.30
C VAL A 40 -9.08 -45.48 -5.65
N THR A 41 -9.97 -45.18 -6.60
CA THR A 41 -9.90 -45.75 -7.95
C THR A 41 -8.61 -45.36 -8.67
N ALA A 42 -8.12 -44.12 -8.52
CA ALA A 42 -6.86 -43.68 -9.11
C ALA A 42 -5.65 -44.42 -8.49
N VAL A 43 -5.68 -44.70 -7.19
CA VAL A 43 -4.65 -45.48 -6.49
C VAL A 43 -4.65 -46.94 -6.97
N GLU A 44 -5.82 -47.57 -7.06
CA GLU A 44 -5.99 -48.94 -7.53
C GLU A 44 -5.54 -49.11 -9.00
N ASN A 45 -5.78 -48.10 -9.83
CA ASN A 45 -5.37 -48.10 -11.24
C ASN A 45 -3.88 -47.72 -11.44
N GLY A 46 -3.15 -47.38 -10.38
CA GLY A 46 -1.74 -47.01 -10.46
C GLY A 46 -1.46 -45.64 -11.08
N HIS A 47 -2.46 -44.75 -11.15
CA HIS A 47 -2.33 -43.39 -11.69
C HIS A 47 -1.85 -42.37 -10.66
N VAL A 48 -1.30 -42.81 -9.52
CA VAL A 48 -0.88 -41.94 -8.42
C VAL A 48 0.62 -42.09 -8.17
N GLU A 49 1.37 -41.00 -8.29
CA GLU A 49 2.84 -40.98 -8.11
C GLU A 49 3.24 -40.73 -6.65
N SER A 50 2.59 -39.76 -6.00
CA SER A 50 2.88 -39.38 -4.61
C SER A 50 1.63 -38.89 -3.91
N VAL A 51 1.53 -39.19 -2.62
CA VAL A 51 0.42 -38.77 -1.75
C VAL A 51 0.97 -38.01 -0.55
N GLU A 52 0.37 -36.86 -0.28
CA GLU A 52 0.61 -36.04 0.90
C GLU A 52 -0.65 -36.03 1.75
N ILE A 53 -0.52 -36.51 2.99
CA ILE A 53 -1.63 -36.64 3.92
C ILE A 53 -1.47 -35.55 4.97
N ARG A 54 -2.42 -34.61 4.99
CA ARG A 54 -2.49 -33.52 5.97
C ARG A 54 -3.71 -33.73 6.88
N PRO A 55 -3.51 -34.21 8.11
CA PRO A 55 -4.59 -34.32 9.09
C PRO A 55 -5.02 -32.90 9.53
N HIS A 56 -6.30 -32.58 9.32
CA HIS A 56 -6.97 -31.40 9.86
C HIS A 56 -7.90 -31.83 11.02
N ASP A 57 -8.40 -30.89 11.82
CA ASP A 57 -9.08 -31.18 13.10
C ASP A 57 -10.15 -32.29 13.01
N LEU A 58 -11.00 -32.25 11.99
CA LEU A 58 -12.13 -33.17 11.77
C LEU A 58 -12.08 -33.90 10.42
N THR A 59 -11.20 -33.47 9.51
CA THR A 59 -11.07 -33.98 8.14
C THR A 59 -9.61 -34.31 7.87
N THR A 60 -9.35 -35.23 6.94
CA THR A 60 -7.99 -35.43 6.43
C THR A 60 -7.95 -34.94 4.99
N ASP A 61 -7.13 -33.92 4.73
CA ASP A 61 -6.88 -33.43 3.38
C ASP A 61 -5.79 -34.28 2.74
N ILE A 62 -6.11 -34.89 1.61
CA ILE A 62 -5.21 -35.76 0.87
C ILE A 62 -4.91 -35.06 -0.46
N GLN A 63 -3.66 -34.66 -0.64
CA GLN A 63 -3.17 -34.10 -1.90
C GLN A 63 -2.35 -35.17 -2.63
N PHE A 64 -2.62 -35.40 -3.90
CA PHE A 64 -1.92 -36.43 -4.67
C PHE A 64 -1.60 -35.95 -6.08
N VAL A 65 -0.49 -36.48 -6.61
CA VAL A 65 -0.07 -36.26 -8.00
C VAL A 65 -0.68 -37.36 -8.86
N TYR A 66 -1.66 -36.99 -9.67
CA TYR A 66 -2.26 -37.85 -10.67
C TYR A 66 -1.45 -37.82 -11.95
N VAL A 67 -1.11 -38.98 -12.50
CA VAL A 67 -0.44 -39.13 -13.78
C VAL A 67 -1.44 -39.73 -14.76
N ASP A 68 -1.84 -38.95 -15.76
CA ASP A 68 -2.70 -39.41 -16.85
C ASP A 68 -1.93 -40.32 -17.83
N ASP A 69 -2.63 -41.04 -18.69
CA ASP A 69 -2.07 -41.95 -19.70
C ASP A 69 -1.12 -41.24 -20.69
N ASN A 70 -1.20 -39.90 -20.77
CA ASN A 70 -0.32 -39.03 -21.56
C ASN A 70 0.89 -38.50 -20.77
N GLU A 71 1.24 -39.10 -19.62
CA GLU A 71 2.29 -38.66 -18.68
C GLU A 71 2.09 -37.23 -18.14
N ARG A 72 0.86 -36.71 -18.23
CA ARG A 72 0.53 -35.39 -17.68
C ARG A 72 0.32 -35.51 -16.18
N ARG A 73 1.05 -34.67 -15.45
CA ARG A 73 0.97 -34.57 -13.98
C ARG A 73 -0.06 -33.52 -13.60
N GLU A 74 -1.02 -33.90 -12.78
CA GLU A 74 -2.02 -33.00 -12.22
C GLU A 74 -2.10 -33.16 -10.71
N THR A 75 -2.07 -32.05 -9.99
CA THR A 75 -2.27 -32.07 -8.54
C THR A 75 -3.77 -32.09 -8.24
N ARG A 76 -4.22 -33.11 -7.52
CA ARG A 76 -5.61 -33.28 -7.10
C ARG A 76 -5.68 -33.32 -5.57
N THR A 77 -6.79 -32.86 -5.04
CA THR A 77 -7.06 -32.88 -3.59
C THR A 77 -8.38 -33.57 -3.34
N THR A 78 -8.44 -34.36 -2.27
CA THR A 78 -9.67 -34.96 -1.78
C THR A 78 -9.71 -34.85 -0.26
N ASP A 79 -10.91 -34.71 0.30
CA ASP A 79 -11.13 -34.74 1.74
C ASP A 79 -11.72 -36.10 2.16
N ALA A 80 -11.17 -36.66 3.23
CA ALA A 80 -11.72 -37.84 3.86
C ALA A 80 -12.40 -37.47 5.19
N ASN A 81 -13.63 -37.95 5.36
CA ASN A 81 -14.45 -37.80 6.57
C ASN A 81 -13.92 -38.66 7.73
N SER A 82 -12.70 -38.39 8.20
CA SER A 82 -12.14 -38.92 9.45
C SER A 82 -10.72 -38.37 9.62
N ARG A 83 -10.29 -38.16 10.87
CA ARG A 83 -8.91 -37.79 11.25
C ARG A 83 -7.86 -38.87 10.90
N SER A 84 -8.33 -40.07 10.60
CA SER A 84 -7.51 -41.17 10.08
C SER A 84 -8.38 -42.02 9.17
N VAL A 85 -7.90 -42.33 7.97
CA VAL A 85 -8.59 -43.25 7.07
C VAL A 85 -8.01 -44.65 7.30
N PRO A 86 -8.75 -45.56 7.97
CA PRO A 86 -8.22 -46.88 8.28
C PRO A 86 -7.90 -47.63 6.98
N GLY A 87 -6.65 -48.11 6.85
CA GLY A 87 -6.22 -48.89 5.68
C GLY A 87 -5.66 -48.07 4.51
N LEU A 88 -5.70 -46.73 4.54
CA LEU A 88 -5.12 -45.89 3.48
C LEU A 88 -3.60 -46.11 3.36
N GLU A 89 -2.87 -46.05 4.48
CA GLU A 89 -1.41 -46.27 4.47
C GLU A 89 -1.04 -47.67 3.96
N GLU A 90 -1.86 -48.67 4.27
CA GLU A 90 -1.66 -50.04 3.81
C GLU A 90 -1.93 -50.17 2.30
N MET A 91 -3.01 -49.54 1.80
CA MET A 91 -3.32 -49.47 0.37
C MET A 91 -2.19 -48.79 -0.42
N LEU A 92 -1.66 -47.66 0.07
CA LEU A 92 -0.55 -46.94 -0.56
C LEU A 92 0.73 -47.77 -0.55
N ARG A 93 1.02 -48.48 0.56
CA ARG A 93 2.16 -49.38 0.68
C ARG A 93 2.08 -50.57 -0.26
N GLN A 94 0.90 -51.18 -0.41
CA GLN A 94 0.67 -52.30 -1.32
C GLN A 94 0.89 -51.93 -2.79
N HIS A 95 0.57 -50.69 -3.16
CA HIS A 95 0.78 -50.17 -4.51
C HIS A 95 2.14 -49.48 -4.70
N GLY A 96 3.02 -49.50 -3.67
CA GLY A 96 4.37 -48.93 -3.75
C GLY A 96 4.40 -47.40 -3.86
N ILE A 97 3.33 -46.72 -3.48
CA ILE A 97 3.21 -45.26 -3.61
C ILE A 97 3.95 -44.60 -2.44
N GLN A 98 4.79 -43.61 -2.76
CA GLN A 98 5.45 -42.81 -1.74
C GLN A 98 4.43 -41.88 -1.09
N TYR A 99 4.30 -41.99 0.23
CA TYR A 99 3.43 -41.11 1.01
C TYR A 99 4.22 -40.30 2.03
N ARG A 100 3.84 -39.03 2.18
CA ARG A 100 4.37 -38.11 3.19
C ARG A 100 3.23 -37.77 4.14
N ASN A 101 3.42 -38.09 5.42
CA ASN A 101 2.55 -37.61 6.48
C ASN A 101 3.12 -36.29 6.99
N GLU A 102 2.39 -35.19 6.82
CA GLU A 102 2.67 -33.99 7.58
C GLU A 102 1.99 -34.13 8.94
N GLU A 103 2.74 -33.88 10.02
CA GLU A 103 2.13 -33.80 11.35
C GLU A 103 1.14 -32.63 11.35
N ALA A 104 0.00 -32.76 12.05
CA ALA A 104 -0.93 -31.67 12.28
C ALA A 104 -0.21 -30.58 13.11
N ASP A 105 0.55 -29.73 12.44
CA ASP A 105 1.37 -28.74 13.11
C ASP A 105 0.45 -27.64 13.63
N SER A 106 0.16 -27.70 14.92
CA SER A 106 -0.58 -26.66 15.64
C SER A 106 0.10 -25.27 15.54
N ASN A 107 1.39 -25.21 15.16
CA ASN A 107 2.10 -23.96 14.88
C ASN A 107 1.73 -23.37 13.51
N GLY A 108 1.11 -24.16 12.62
CA GLY A 108 0.64 -23.78 11.29
C GLY A 108 -0.35 -22.63 11.32
N MET A 109 -1.21 -22.54 12.34
CA MET A 109 -2.21 -21.48 12.42
C MET A 109 -1.57 -20.09 12.66
N TRP A 110 -0.66 -19.98 13.63
CA TRP A 110 0.03 -18.70 13.90
C TRP A 110 1.01 -18.32 12.80
N THR A 111 1.71 -19.29 12.23
CA THR A 111 2.62 -19.07 11.10
C THR A 111 1.85 -18.68 9.84
N SER A 112 0.74 -19.35 9.52
CA SER A 112 -0.13 -19.02 8.39
C SER A 112 -0.79 -17.65 8.54
N VAL A 113 -1.27 -17.30 9.74
CA VAL A 113 -1.78 -15.95 10.03
C VAL A 113 -0.69 -14.91 9.83
N LEU A 114 0.53 -15.14 10.34
CA LEU A 114 1.64 -14.21 10.20
C LEU A 114 2.05 -14.05 8.73
N VAL A 115 2.20 -15.14 7.98
CA VAL A 115 2.54 -15.13 6.55
C VAL A 115 1.46 -14.44 5.72
N THR A 116 0.19 -14.64 6.05
CA THR A 116 -0.94 -14.02 5.34
C THR A 116 -1.07 -12.53 5.68
N TRP A 117 -0.84 -12.15 6.94
CA TRP A 117 -1.01 -10.78 7.41
C TRP A 117 0.23 -9.91 7.18
N LEU A 118 1.42 -10.49 7.07
CA LEU A 118 2.67 -9.75 6.86
C LEU A 118 2.65 -8.91 5.57
N PRO A 119 2.19 -9.41 4.40
CA PRO A 119 1.99 -8.59 3.21
C PRO A 119 0.98 -7.45 3.42
N MET A 120 -0.12 -7.71 4.13
CA MET A 120 -1.15 -6.71 4.41
C MET A 120 -0.62 -5.60 5.33
N ILE A 121 0.07 -5.98 6.42
CA ILE A 121 0.68 -5.03 7.36
C ILE A 121 1.78 -4.23 6.67
N PHE A 122 2.61 -4.87 5.85
CA PHE A 122 3.64 -4.18 5.07
C PHE A 122 3.03 -3.11 4.15
N LEU A 123 1.94 -3.44 3.45
CA LEU A 123 1.20 -2.48 2.63
C LEU A 123 0.62 -1.34 3.48
N LEU A 124 0.05 -1.62 4.65
CA LEU A 124 -0.48 -0.59 5.55
C LEU A 124 0.60 0.35 6.07
N VAL A 125 1.79 -0.18 6.42
CA VAL A 125 2.94 0.63 6.86
C VAL A 125 3.42 1.56 5.75
N ILE A 126 3.58 1.02 4.54
CA ILE A 126 3.94 1.80 3.36
C ILE A 126 2.87 2.87 3.10
N PHE A 127 1.60 2.47 3.06
CA PHE A 127 0.47 3.39 2.84
C PHE A 127 0.44 4.53 3.88
N PHE A 128 0.66 4.21 5.16
CA PHE A 128 0.73 5.20 6.23
C PHE A 128 1.93 6.15 6.06
N PHE A 129 3.10 5.62 5.72
CA PHE A 129 4.28 6.42 5.44
C PHE A 129 4.05 7.39 4.27
N PHE A 130 3.37 6.95 3.23
CA PHE A 130 3.01 7.78 2.08
C PHE A 130 1.93 8.81 2.40
N MET A 131 0.91 8.48 3.21
CA MET A 131 -0.04 9.47 3.74
C MET A 131 0.70 10.57 4.50
N ARG A 132 1.69 10.21 5.33
CA ARG A 132 2.54 11.17 6.04
C ARG A 132 3.34 12.06 5.08
N GLN A 133 3.89 11.48 4.02
CA GLN A 133 4.67 12.22 3.02
C GLN A 133 3.79 13.14 2.15
N LEU A 134 2.60 12.69 1.77
CA LEU A 134 1.63 13.47 1.00
C LEU A 134 1.06 14.62 1.82
N GLN A 135 0.81 14.44 3.12
CA GLN A 135 0.36 15.52 4.00
C GLN A 135 1.46 16.56 4.21
N ALA A 136 2.73 16.14 4.32
CA ALA A 136 3.89 17.05 4.35
C ALA A 136 4.08 17.82 3.04
N SER A 137 3.64 17.26 1.90
CA SER A 137 3.67 17.93 0.58
C SER A 137 2.37 18.73 0.27
N GLY A 138 1.25 18.39 0.90
CA GLY A 138 -0.09 18.90 0.59
C GLY A 138 -0.40 20.28 1.15
N GLY A 139 0.34 20.73 2.17
CA GLY A 139 0.22 22.10 2.69
C GLY A 139 0.79 23.18 1.75
N LYS A 140 1.74 22.83 0.87
CA LYS A 140 2.41 23.81 -0.01
C LYS A 140 1.62 24.10 -1.29
N ALA A 141 1.00 23.09 -1.90
CA ALA A 141 0.20 23.28 -3.13
C ALA A 141 -1.12 24.05 -2.86
N MET A 142 -1.78 23.81 -1.72
CA MET A 142 -2.97 24.56 -1.29
C MET A 142 -2.66 25.99 -0.81
N SER A 143 -1.39 26.30 -0.54
CA SER A 143 -0.92 27.64 -0.15
C SER A 143 -0.50 28.51 -1.33
N PHE A 144 -0.45 27.96 -2.55
CA PHE A 144 0.04 28.66 -3.75
C PHE A 144 -0.90 29.77 -4.26
N GLY A 145 -2.03 30.00 -3.60
CA GLY A 145 -2.95 31.11 -3.89
C GLY A 145 -3.36 31.95 -2.68
N LYS A 146 -2.85 31.66 -1.48
CA LYS A 146 -3.17 32.47 -0.29
C LYS A 146 -2.16 33.60 -0.15
N SER A 147 -2.65 34.83 -0.22
CA SER A 147 -1.84 36.03 0.01
C SER A 147 -1.08 35.92 1.33
N ARG A 148 0.24 36.14 1.29
CA ARG A 148 1.09 36.27 2.49
C ARG A 148 0.94 37.64 3.17
N ALA A 149 -0.01 38.46 2.74
CA ALA A 149 -0.25 39.76 3.36
C ALA A 149 -0.59 39.56 4.84
N ARG A 150 0.26 40.11 5.70
CA ARG A 150 -0.05 40.24 7.11
C ARG A 150 -1.05 41.39 7.23
N LEU A 151 -2.25 41.11 7.73
CA LEU A 151 -3.16 42.16 8.15
C LEU A 151 -2.61 42.73 9.46
N LEU A 152 -1.93 43.87 9.38
CA LEU A 152 -1.55 44.62 10.56
C LEU A 152 -2.80 45.36 11.04
N ASN A 153 -3.31 44.97 12.21
CA ASN A 153 -4.30 45.77 12.91
C ASN A 153 -3.59 46.97 13.56
N GLU A 154 -4.26 48.12 13.64
CA GLU A 154 -3.76 49.38 14.22
C GLU A 154 -3.17 49.25 15.64
N SER A 155 -3.46 48.14 16.33
CA SER A 155 -2.99 47.83 17.67
C SER A 155 -1.61 47.16 17.74
N GLN A 156 -1.03 46.69 16.62
CA GLN A 156 0.27 46.02 16.63
C GLN A 156 1.36 46.83 15.92
N ASN A 157 2.40 47.20 16.68
CA ASN A 157 3.65 47.86 16.26
C ASN A 157 3.49 49.23 15.56
N LYS A 158 3.16 50.26 16.34
CA LYS A 158 3.28 51.66 15.92
C LYS A 158 4.75 52.08 15.99
N VAL A 159 5.43 52.10 14.85
CA VAL A 159 6.75 52.74 14.69
C VAL A 159 6.53 54.16 14.17
N THR A 160 7.22 55.14 14.74
CA THR A 160 7.14 56.55 14.33
C THR A 160 8.49 57.03 13.76
N PHE A 161 8.53 58.20 13.12
CA PHE A 161 9.80 58.78 12.64
C PHE A 161 10.77 59.17 13.77
N ALA A 162 10.29 59.27 15.01
CA ALA A 162 11.15 59.43 16.17
C ALA A 162 12.01 58.19 16.44
N ASP A 163 11.55 57.01 15.99
CA ASP A 163 12.24 55.72 16.18
C ASP A 163 13.23 55.40 15.05
N VAL A 164 13.39 56.30 14.08
CA VAL A 164 14.26 56.14 12.90
C VAL A 164 15.37 57.19 12.95
N ALA A 165 16.63 56.81 12.79
CA ALA A 165 17.77 57.74 12.84
C ALA A 165 18.66 57.61 11.59
N GLY A 166 19.33 58.71 11.21
CA GLY A 166 20.39 58.70 10.19
C GLY A 166 19.94 58.80 8.73
N VAL A 167 18.68 59.11 8.46
CA VAL A 167 18.13 59.22 7.09
C VAL A 167 17.14 60.39 6.99
N ASP A 168 17.60 61.60 7.24
CA ASP A 168 16.72 62.78 7.36
C ASP A 168 16.09 63.19 6.03
N GLU A 169 16.83 63.06 4.91
CA GLU A 169 16.34 63.36 3.56
C GLU A 169 15.14 62.47 3.18
N ALA A 170 15.19 61.17 3.49
CA ALA A 170 14.09 60.25 3.18
C ALA A 170 12.88 60.43 4.12
N LYS A 171 13.09 60.98 5.33
CA LYS A 171 11.99 61.34 6.22
C LYS A 171 11.20 62.50 5.65
N ASP A 172 11.88 63.54 5.16
CA ASP A 172 11.24 64.71 4.55
C ASP A 172 10.37 64.32 3.34
N ASP A 173 10.89 63.46 2.45
CA ASP A 173 10.13 62.94 1.31
C ASP A 173 8.89 62.14 1.75
N CYS A 174 9.02 61.34 2.82
CA CYS A 174 7.92 60.55 3.35
C CYS A 174 6.91 61.41 4.15
N GLU A 175 7.32 62.55 4.72
CA GLU A 175 6.42 63.51 5.36
C GLU A 175 5.43 64.11 4.36
N GLU A 176 5.85 64.36 3.12
CA GLU A 176 4.94 64.80 2.05
C GLU A 176 3.86 63.74 1.77
N ILE A 177 4.26 62.46 1.67
CA ILE A 177 3.35 61.35 1.45
C ILE A 177 2.36 61.22 2.62
N ILE A 178 2.83 61.37 3.86
CA ILE A 178 1.96 61.35 5.05
C ILE A 178 0.99 62.54 5.03
N ALA A 179 1.45 63.74 4.67
CA ALA A 179 0.59 64.91 4.56
C ALA A 179 -0.50 64.72 3.50
N PHE A 180 -0.16 64.09 2.37
CA PHE A 180 -1.12 63.69 1.34
C PHE A 180 -2.12 62.66 1.87
N LEU A 181 -1.67 61.62 2.57
CA LEU A 181 -2.56 60.59 3.14
C LEU A 181 -3.49 61.12 4.23
N LYS A 182 -3.05 62.15 5.00
CA LYS A 182 -3.86 62.83 6.02
C LYS A 182 -4.94 63.73 5.42
N ASP A 183 -4.62 64.51 4.38
CA ASP A 183 -5.59 65.39 3.70
C ASP A 183 -5.42 65.37 2.17
N PRO A 184 -5.90 64.31 1.49
CA PRO A 184 -5.70 64.16 0.05
C PRO A 184 -6.44 65.23 -0.77
N LYS A 185 -7.50 65.82 -0.21
CA LYS A 185 -8.31 66.82 -0.91
C LYS A 185 -7.54 68.12 -1.13
N LYS A 186 -6.71 68.53 -0.16
CA LYS A 186 -5.86 69.72 -0.29
C LYS A 186 -4.89 69.61 -1.46
N PHE A 187 -4.23 68.46 -1.60
CA PHE A 187 -3.23 68.23 -2.65
C PHE A 187 -3.87 68.01 -4.03
N GLN A 188 -5.01 67.32 -4.11
CA GLN A 188 -5.74 67.13 -5.37
C GLN A 188 -6.26 68.46 -5.94
N ARG A 189 -6.66 69.42 -5.09
CA ARG A 189 -7.08 70.77 -5.53
C ARG A 189 -5.97 71.57 -6.18
N LEU A 190 -4.71 71.29 -5.83
CA LEU A 190 -3.52 71.89 -6.41
C LEU A 190 -2.99 71.08 -7.61
N GLY A 191 -3.69 70.01 -8.02
CA GLY A 191 -3.31 69.15 -9.14
C GLY A 191 -2.29 68.05 -8.79
N GLY A 192 -1.96 67.88 -7.51
CA GLY A 192 -1.03 66.86 -7.02
C GLY A 192 -1.56 65.44 -7.23
N ARG A 193 -0.68 64.53 -7.64
CA ARG A 193 -0.97 63.10 -7.84
C ARG A 193 -0.22 62.26 -6.82
N ILE A 194 -0.88 61.23 -6.30
CA ILE A 194 -0.24 60.30 -5.36
C ILE A 194 0.83 59.46 -6.08
N PRO A 195 2.05 59.34 -5.52
CA PRO A 195 3.00 58.34 -5.99
C PRO A 195 2.43 56.94 -5.75
N LYS A 196 2.48 56.07 -6.77
CA LYS A 196 1.86 54.73 -6.76
C LYS A 196 2.82 53.61 -6.38
N GLY A 197 4.06 53.95 -6.03
CA GLY A 197 5.13 53.04 -5.66
C GLY A 197 6.31 53.85 -5.16
#